data_AF-A0A4R3JWN3-F1
#
_entry.id   AF-A0A4R3JWN3-F1
#
_cell.length_a   1.000
_cell.length_b   1.000
_cell.length_c   1.000
_cell.angle_alpha   90.00
_cell.angle_beta   90.00
_cell.angle_gamma   90.00
#
_symmetry.space_group_name_H-M   'P 1'
#
loop_
_entity.id
_entity.type
_entity.pdbx_description
1 polymer ?
#
loop_
_entity_poly.entity_id
_entity_poly.type
_entity_poly.pdbx_seq_one_letter_code
_entity_poly.pdbx_strand_id
1 'polypeptide(L)'
;MDVVNLMRCVRDHPKDDAFLGFYDVITRPDWQDYEFDLDWTLHHRSVYEFAREQGLLSETAVAELAEIDAFWRAHTAEFEQAFGTLIRRIDPANELAGWVEDETGRPVTIPPSHWWWRLPKDW
;
A
#
# COMPACT_ATOMS: atom_id res chain seq x y z
N MET A 1 16.56 -12.32 -14.13
CA MET A 1 15.33 -11.55 -13.85
C MET A 1 15.02 -11.78 -12.39
N ASP A 2 15.87 -11.13 -11.60
CA ASP A 2 15.61 -10.23 -10.48
C ASP A 2 14.69 -10.79 -9.41
N VAL A 3 15.30 -11.50 -8.45
CA VAL A 3 14.64 -11.84 -7.20
C VAL A 3 14.57 -10.57 -6.37
N VAL A 4 13.37 -10.01 -6.25
CA VAL A 4 13.09 -8.87 -5.38
C VAL A 4 13.09 -9.35 -3.93
N ASN A 5 13.86 -8.68 -3.08
CA ASN A 5 13.85 -8.88 -1.65
C ASN A 5 12.73 -8.05 -1.03
N LEU A 6 11.69 -8.74 -0.55
CA LEU A 6 10.60 -8.13 0.20
C LEU A 6 10.93 -8.16 1.69
N MET A 7 10.67 -7.06 2.39
CA MET A 7 10.58 -7.09 3.85
C MET A 7 9.54 -8.14 4.24
N ARG A 8 9.94 -9.09 5.11
CA ARG A 8 9.27 -10.38 5.40
C ARG A 8 7.88 -10.32 6.08
N CYS A 9 7.06 -9.31 5.82
CA CYS A 9 5.79 -9.08 6.51
C CYS A 9 4.54 -9.31 5.65
N VAL A 10 4.62 -10.12 4.60
CA VAL A 10 3.43 -10.53 3.83
C VAL A 10 2.63 -11.54 4.64
N ARG A 11 1.40 -11.19 5.00
CA ARG A 11 0.45 -12.06 5.72
C ARG A 11 -0.53 -12.68 4.74
N ASP A 12 -1.10 -13.81 5.14
CA ASP A 12 -2.16 -14.48 4.39
C ASP A 12 -3.54 -13.82 4.57
N HIS A 13 -3.64 -12.93 5.58
CA HIS A 13 -4.80 -12.10 5.88
C HIS A 13 -4.37 -10.64 6.03
N PRO A 14 -4.22 -9.89 4.92
CA PRO A 14 -3.92 -8.45 4.95
C PRO A 14 -4.85 -7.64 5.86
N LYS A 15 -6.11 -8.05 6.05
CA LYS A 15 -7.02 -7.36 6.98
C LYS A 15 -6.66 -7.50 8.46
N ASP A 16 -5.85 -8.49 8.83
CA ASP A 16 -5.31 -8.62 10.19
C ASP A 16 -4.06 -7.75 10.40
N ASP A 17 -3.54 -7.13 9.35
CA ASP A 17 -2.44 -6.17 9.44
C ASP A 17 -2.97 -4.83 9.96
N ALA A 18 -2.38 -4.31 11.03
CA ALA A 18 -2.83 -3.06 11.64
C ALA A 18 -2.77 -1.85 10.69
N PHE A 19 -1.93 -1.90 9.65
CA PHE A 19 -1.82 -0.83 8.65
C PHE A 19 -2.84 -0.96 7.51
N LEU A 20 -3.40 -2.15 7.29
CA LEU A 20 -4.33 -2.40 6.17
C LEU A 20 -5.75 -2.75 6.63
N GLY A 21 -5.94 -3.22 7.86
CA GLY A 21 -7.20 -3.74 8.38
C GLY A 21 -8.24 -2.69 8.75
N PHE A 22 -7.82 -1.45 9.01
CA PHE A 22 -8.67 -0.35 9.43
C PHE A 22 -9.04 0.62 8.30
N TYR A 23 -8.94 0.18 7.04
CA TYR A 23 -9.29 1.00 5.88
C TYR A 23 -10.74 1.50 5.90
N ASP A 24 -11.68 0.72 6.45
CA ASP A 24 -13.12 1.00 6.45
C ASP A 24 -13.58 1.95 7.57
N VAL A 25 -12.73 2.22 8.57
CA VAL A 25 -13.07 3.14 9.66
C VAL A 25 -12.78 4.59 9.33
N ILE A 26 -12.06 4.87 8.22
CA ILE A 26 -11.69 6.24 7.82
C ILE A 26 -12.90 7.11 7.45
N THR A 27 -14.02 6.51 7.09
CA THR A 27 -15.27 7.21 6.76
C THR A 27 -16.13 7.50 7.99
N ARG A 28 -15.69 7.13 9.20
CA ARG A 28 -16.45 7.35 10.43
C ARG A 28 -16.25 8.78 10.96
N PRO A 29 -17.22 9.35 11.69
CA PRO A 29 -17.11 10.72 12.21
C PRO A 29 -15.91 10.95 13.14
N ASP A 30 -15.42 9.89 13.77
CA ASP A 30 -14.31 9.81 14.71
C ASP A 30 -13.05 9.19 14.10
N TRP A 31 -12.91 9.21 12.76
CA TRP A 31 -11.78 8.57 12.06
C TRP A 31 -10.40 9.00 12.56
N GLN A 32 -10.27 10.21 13.13
CA GLN A 32 -9.01 10.70 13.72
C GLN A 32 -8.54 9.85 14.90
N ASP A 33 -9.46 9.20 15.61
CA ASP A 33 -9.14 8.28 16.70
C ASP A 33 -8.56 6.95 16.18
N TYR A 34 -8.59 6.75 14.85
CA TYR A 34 -8.07 5.61 14.11
C TYR A 34 -7.06 6.05 13.04
N GLU A 35 -6.48 7.26 13.18
CA GLU A 35 -5.38 7.71 12.32
C GLU A 35 -4.12 6.91 12.66
N PHE A 36 -3.96 5.75 12.01
CA PHE A 36 -2.75 4.93 12.06
C PHE A 36 -1.64 5.59 11.23
N ASP A 37 -0.41 5.06 11.31
CA ASP A 37 0.72 5.47 10.47
C ASP A 37 0.39 5.27 8.98
N LEU A 38 -0.29 6.26 8.38
CA LEU A 38 -0.79 6.26 7.00
C LEU A 38 0.37 6.22 6.00
N ASP A 39 1.55 6.71 6.40
CA ASP A 39 2.77 6.52 5.64
C ASP A 39 3.16 5.04 5.55
N TRP A 40 3.14 4.29 6.65
CA TRP A 40 3.40 2.85 6.64
C TRP A 40 2.38 2.08 5.80
N THR A 41 1.13 2.55 5.74
CA THR A 41 0.07 1.96 4.91
C THR A 41 0.46 1.91 3.43
N LEU A 42 0.99 3.00 2.86
CA LEU A 42 1.43 3.03 1.45
C LEU A 42 2.57 2.04 1.17
N HIS A 43 3.54 1.97 2.09
CA HIS A 43 4.68 1.05 1.97
C HIS A 43 4.24 -0.42 2.08
N HIS A 44 3.41 -0.76 3.08
CA HIS A 44 2.82 -2.09 3.21
C HIS A 44 2.04 -2.46 1.94
N ARG A 45 1.21 -1.55 1.43
CA ARG A 45 0.46 -1.81 0.21
C ARG A 45 1.37 -2.10 -0.98
N SER A 46 2.50 -1.41 -1.11
CA SER A 46 3.50 -1.73 -2.12
C SER A 46 4.11 -3.11 -1.93
N VAL A 47 4.52 -3.49 -0.71
CA VAL A 47 5.02 -4.86 -0.43
C VAL A 47 4.02 -5.92 -0.88
N TYR A 48 2.73 -5.73 -0.58
CA TYR A 48 1.66 -6.63 -1.04
C TYR A 48 1.46 -6.59 -2.55
N GLU A 49 1.58 -5.44 -3.22
CA GLU A 49 1.47 -5.34 -4.68
C GLU A 49 2.57 -6.13 -5.37
N PHE A 50 3.82 -5.97 -4.94
CA PHE A 50 4.94 -6.74 -5.45
C PHE A 50 4.79 -8.24 -5.16
N ALA A 51 4.30 -8.62 -3.97
CA ALA A 51 4.01 -10.00 -3.64
C ALA A 51 2.92 -10.59 -4.55
N ARG A 52 1.88 -9.80 -4.87
CA ARG A 52 0.80 -10.17 -5.80
C ARG A 52 1.35 -10.41 -7.20
N GLU A 53 2.17 -9.49 -7.72
CA GLU A 53 2.78 -9.58 -9.05
C GLU A 53 3.73 -10.79 -9.19
N GLN A 54 4.39 -11.18 -8.09
CA GLN A 54 5.27 -12.35 -8.04
C GLN A 54 4.52 -13.67 -7.77
N GLY A 55 3.21 -13.65 -7.58
CA GLY A 55 2.42 -14.85 -7.26
C GLY A 55 2.72 -15.44 -5.88
N LEU A 56 3.15 -14.61 -4.93
CA LEU A 56 3.50 -15.01 -3.55
C LEU A 56 2.31 -14.96 -2.58
N LEU A 57 1.15 -14.48 -3.03
CA LEU A 57 -0.06 -14.35 -2.23
C LEU A 57 -1.02 -15.51 -2.46
N SER A 58 -1.73 -15.92 -1.41
CA SER A 58 -2.89 -16.80 -1.56
C SER A 58 -4.05 -16.07 -2.24
N GLU A 59 -5.03 -16.84 -2.72
CA GLU A 59 -6.29 -16.30 -3.24
C GLU A 59 -7.03 -15.45 -2.21
N THR A 60 -6.97 -15.83 -0.93
CA THR A 60 -7.55 -15.08 0.19
C THR A 60 -6.92 -13.71 0.32
N ALA A 61 -5.58 -13.64 0.39
CA ALA A 61 -4.86 -12.38 0.48
C ALA A 61 -5.14 -11.47 -0.73
N VAL A 62 -5.19 -12.03 -1.94
CA VAL A 62 -5.54 -11.26 -3.14
C VAL A 62 -6.96 -10.71 -3.07
N ALA A 63 -7.92 -11.51 -2.60
CA ALA A 63 -9.32 -11.08 -2.45
C ALA A 63 -9.47 -9.97 -1.41
N GLU A 64 -8.78 -10.08 -0.26
CA GLU A 64 -8.78 -9.05 0.77
C GLU A 64 -8.16 -7.73 0.27
N LEU A 65 -7.04 -7.78 -0.44
CA LEU A 65 -6.45 -6.59 -1.07
C LEU A 65 -7.39 -5.95 -2.09
N ALA A 66 -8.11 -6.76 -2.87
CA ALA A 66 -9.08 -6.24 -3.84
C ALA A 66 -10.25 -5.52 -3.17
N GLU A 67 -10.66 -5.96 -1.98
CA GLU A 67 -11.70 -5.29 -1.20
C GLU A 67 -11.22 -3.95 -0.63
N ILE A 68 -10.00 -3.91 -0.10
CA ILE A 68 -9.36 -2.67 0.37
C ILE A 68 -9.21 -1.68 -0.80
N ASP A 69 -8.72 -2.16 -1.95
CA ASP A 69 -8.60 -1.38 -3.18
C ASP A 69 -9.95 -0.81 -3.61
N ALA A 70 -11.01 -1.65 -3.63
CA ALA A 70 -12.35 -1.24 -4.02
C ALA A 70 -12.92 -0.15 -3.09
N PHE A 71 -12.70 -0.28 -1.78
CA PHE A 71 -13.12 0.72 -0.81
C PHE A 71 -12.47 2.08 -1.10
N TRP A 72 -11.14 2.15 -1.21
CA TRP A 72 -10.44 3.42 -1.46
C TRP A 72 -10.81 4.04 -2.81
N ARG A 73 -11.05 3.20 -3.84
CA ARG A 73 -11.53 3.66 -5.14
C ARG A 73 -12.93 4.28 -5.08
N ALA A 74 -13.78 3.84 -4.15
CA ALA A 74 -15.11 4.40 -3.93
C ALA A 74 -15.09 5.67 -3.05
N HIS A 75 -14.03 5.90 -2.27
CA HIS A 75 -13.90 6.97 -1.28
C HIS A 75 -12.71 7.88 -1.61
N THR A 76 -12.75 8.51 -2.78
CA THR A 76 -11.59 9.25 -3.31
C THR A 76 -11.25 10.51 -2.52
N ALA A 77 -12.25 11.15 -1.90
CA ALA A 77 -12.03 12.34 -1.07
C ALA A 77 -11.26 11.97 0.21
N GLU A 78 -11.66 10.88 0.84
CA GLU A 78 -11.03 10.31 2.02
C GLU A 78 -9.62 9.81 1.70
N PHE A 79 -9.42 9.19 0.53
CA PHE A 79 -8.09 8.82 0.06
C PHE A 79 -7.17 10.04 -0.07
N GLU A 80 -7.65 11.12 -0.72
CA GLU A 80 -6.85 12.33 -0.89
C GLU A 80 -6.57 13.02 0.45
N GLN A 81 -7.52 12.98 1.38
CA GLN A 81 -7.33 13.48 2.73
C GLN A 81 -6.27 12.67 3.50
N ALA A 82 -6.32 11.35 3.42
CA ALA A 82 -5.40 10.45 4.12
C ALA A 82 -3.97 10.50 3.53
N PHE A 83 -3.84 10.36 2.21
CA PHE A 83 -2.53 10.12 1.58
C PHE A 83 -2.04 11.30 0.74
N GLY A 84 -2.88 12.28 0.41
CA GLY A 84 -2.57 13.29 -0.60
C GLY A 84 -1.39 14.20 -0.24
N THR A 85 -1.18 14.50 1.04
CA THR A 85 0.01 15.26 1.49
C THR A 85 1.29 14.44 1.32
N LEU A 86 1.25 13.14 1.68
CA LEU A 86 2.38 12.24 1.54
C LEU A 86 2.73 12.01 0.07
N ILE A 87 1.76 11.64 -0.77
CA ILE A 87 1.95 11.37 -2.20
C ILE A 87 2.60 12.57 -2.92
N ARG A 88 2.30 13.81 -2.51
CA ARG A 88 2.87 15.01 -3.14
C ARG A 88 4.33 15.27 -2.79
N ARG A 89 4.86 14.68 -1.71
CA ARG A 89 6.22 14.95 -1.20
C ARG A 89 7.19 13.80 -1.41
N ILE A 90 6.73 12.65 -1.93
CA ILE A 90 7.56 11.45 -2.03
C ILE A 90 8.70 11.59 -3.04
N ASP A 91 9.75 10.81 -2.82
CA ASP A 91 10.75 10.48 -3.85
C ASP A 91 10.53 9.03 -4.32
N PRO A 92 9.90 8.82 -5.50
CA PRO A 92 9.60 7.48 -6.00
C PRO A 92 10.79 6.53 -6.12
N ALA A 93 12.01 7.05 -6.18
CA ALA A 93 13.23 6.24 -6.24
C ALA A 93 13.67 5.71 -4.87
N ASN A 94 13.20 6.29 -3.77
CA ASN A 94 13.70 6.00 -2.42
C ASN A 94 12.62 5.61 -1.40
N GLU A 95 11.33 5.84 -1.65
CA GLU A 95 10.26 5.47 -0.69
C GLU A 95 10.31 3.98 -0.29
N LEU A 96 10.65 3.08 -1.22
CA LEU A 96 10.65 1.65 -0.93
C LEU A 96 11.94 1.13 -0.27
N ALA A 97 12.85 2.00 0.15
CA ALA A 97 14.08 1.61 0.84
C ALA A 97 13.77 0.89 2.15
N GLY A 98 14.37 -0.29 2.37
CA GLY A 98 14.05 -1.16 3.51
C GLY A 98 12.72 -1.92 3.41
N TRP A 99 11.93 -1.72 2.35
CA TRP A 99 10.65 -2.39 2.13
C TRP A 99 10.70 -3.37 0.96
N VAL A 100 11.16 -2.89 -0.19
CA VAL A 100 11.24 -3.64 -1.44
C VAL A 100 12.55 -3.26 -2.12
N GLU A 101 13.47 -4.21 -2.16
CA GLU A 101 14.81 -4.02 -2.70
C GLU A 101 15.09 -4.99 -3.84
N ASP A 102 15.90 -4.57 -4.80
CA ASP A 102 16.42 -5.46 -5.81
C ASP A 102 17.47 -6.42 -5.22
N GLU A 103 17.99 -7.30 -6.07
CA GLU A 103 19.03 -8.27 -5.71
C GLU A 103 20.36 -7.64 -5.25
N THR A 104 20.57 -6.36 -5.53
CA THR A 104 21.75 -5.59 -5.12
C THR A 104 21.55 -4.84 -3.81
N GLY A 105 20.36 -4.96 -3.20
CA GLY A 105 19.97 -4.24 -1.98
C GLY A 105 19.62 -2.78 -2.21
N ARG A 106 19.27 -2.39 -3.45
CA ARG A 106 18.80 -1.04 -3.76
C ARG A 106 17.28 -1.00 -3.73
N PRO A 107 16.66 0.10 -3.26
CA PRO A 107 15.22 0.26 -3.34
C PRO A 107 14.73 0.12 -4.78
N VAL A 108 13.64 -0.63 -4.96
CA VAL A 108 12.93 -0.65 -6.24
C VAL A 108 12.20 0.67 -6.41
N THR A 109 12.24 1.24 -7.62
CA THR A 109 11.42 2.43 -7.93
C THR A 109 9.95 2.07 -7.95
N ILE A 110 9.08 2.91 -7.36
CA ILE A 110 7.64 2.68 -7.37
C ILE A 110 7.13 2.58 -8.84
N PRO A 111 6.54 1.44 -9.25
CA PRO A 111 6.05 1.27 -10.61
C PRO A 111 4.86 2.22 -10.89
N PRO A 112 4.74 2.78 -12.12
CA PRO A 112 3.61 3.63 -12.48
C PRO A 112 2.23 2.95 -12.36
N SER A 113 2.19 1.61 -12.37
CA SER A 113 0.99 0.80 -12.15
C SER A 113 0.51 0.78 -10.69
N HIS A 114 1.36 1.15 -9.72
CA HIS A 114 1.03 1.13 -8.29
C HIS A 114 0.24 2.38 -7.91
N TRP A 115 -1.05 2.36 -8.24
CA TRP A 115 -1.95 3.51 -8.17
C TRP A 115 -2.09 4.14 -6.78
N TRP A 116 -1.80 3.42 -5.70
CA TRP A 116 -1.83 3.95 -4.33
C TRP A 116 -0.83 5.10 -4.09
N TRP A 117 0.21 5.21 -4.92
CA TRP A 117 1.16 6.33 -4.87
C TRP A 117 0.78 7.50 -5.79
N ARG A 118 -0.48 7.54 -6.24
CA ARG A 118 -0.98 8.55 -7.18
C ARG A 118 -2.24 9.18 -6.60
N LEU A 119 -2.45 10.46 -6.89
CA LEU A 119 -3.68 11.14 -6.49
C LEU A 119 -4.86 10.59 -7.31
N PRO A 120 -6.11 10.64 -6.80
CA PRO A 120 -7.28 10.11 -7.49
C PRO A 120 -7.48 10.56 -8.93
N LYS A 121 -7.14 11.82 -9.22
CA LYS A 121 -7.17 12.39 -10.58
C LYS A 121 -6.21 11.72 -11.56
N ASP A 122 -5.22 10.98 -11.07
CA ASP A 122 -4.13 10.38 -11.83
C ASP A 122 -4.23 8.85 -11.83
N TRP A 123 -5.25 8.21 -11.28
CA TRP A 123 -5.28 6.74 -11.19
C TRP A 123 -5.42 5.98 -12.51
#